data_AF-A0A7W0YPL0-F1
#
_entry.id   AF-A0A7W0YPL0-F1
#
_cell.length_a   1.000
_cell.length_b   1.000
_cell.length_c   1.000
_cell.angle_alpha   90.00
_cell.angle_beta   90.00
_cell.angle_gamma   90.00
#
_symmetry.space_group_name_H-M   'P 1'
#
loop_
_entity.id
_entity.type
_entity.pdbx_description
1 polymer ?
#
loop_
_entity_poly.entity_id
_entity_poly.type
_entity_poly.pdbx_seq_one_letter_code
_entity_poly.pdbx_strand_id
1 'polypeptide(L)'
;DIILVRENLEGLYIGVEHFVQIGDDPRAVAESMAIVTRRGCERIVRYAFEYALKHSRRKVTIVHKANILKMVSGLFLEAGRDIAGEYAGRVESNDMIVDNTAMQLVLRPEQFDVMVTTNMFGDILSDEVSGLVGGLGLAPGANIGTKAAIFEAVHGSAPDIAGQGVANPSAQILAAAMMLDHLGELDRADRVRRAVVDTIVRDGIRTHDLGGVASTEEFGHAVARRAA
;
A
#
# COMPACT_ATOMS: atom_id res chain seq x y z
N ASP A 1 11.17 7.25 0.55
CA ASP A 1 10.33 7.03 1.73
C ASP A 1 8.95 7.55 1.37
N ILE A 2 8.03 6.64 1.02
CA ILE A 2 6.73 6.93 0.43
C ILE A 2 5.68 6.16 1.25
N ILE A 3 4.56 6.81 1.57
CA ILE A 3 3.40 6.16 2.18
C ILE A 3 2.24 6.18 1.18
N LEU A 4 1.76 5.00 0.80
CA LEU A 4 0.57 4.88 -0.03
C LEU A 4 -0.66 4.57 0.82
N VAL A 5 -1.66 5.45 0.73
CA VAL A 5 -2.97 5.30 1.36
C VAL A 5 -3.98 4.89 0.27
N ARG A 6 -4.38 3.62 0.31
CA ARG A 6 -5.30 3.01 -0.65
C ARG A 6 -6.72 2.93 -0.08
N GLU A 7 -7.72 3.37 -0.84
CA GLU A 7 -9.13 3.09 -0.53
C GLU A 7 -9.36 1.57 -0.61
N ASN A 8 -10.00 0.98 0.40
CA ASN A 8 -9.97 -0.47 0.60
C ASN A 8 -11.35 -1.15 0.65
N LEU A 9 -12.43 -0.44 0.38
CA LEU A 9 -13.80 -0.98 0.51
C LEU A 9 -14.63 -0.87 -0.77
N GLU A 10 -14.22 -0.04 -1.73
CA GLU A 10 -15.00 0.34 -2.90
C GLU A 10 -14.16 0.22 -4.18
N GLY A 11 -14.61 0.86 -5.27
CA GLY A 11 -13.96 0.84 -6.57
C GLY A 11 -14.32 -0.40 -7.39
N LEU A 12 -13.36 -0.91 -8.16
CA LEU A 12 -13.53 -2.12 -8.98
C LEU A 12 -13.52 -3.42 -8.14
N TYR A 13 -13.08 -3.32 -6.88
CA TYR A 13 -12.97 -4.46 -5.96
C TYR A 13 -14.30 -4.89 -5.35
N ILE A 14 -15.39 -4.18 -5.65
CA ILE A 14 -16.73 -4.55 -5.21
C ILE A 14 -17.26 -5.82 -5.88
N GLY A 15 -16.63 -6.26 -6.98
CA GLY A 15 -16.95 -7.53 -7.65
C GLY A 15 -18.33 -7.55 -8.32
N VAL A 16 -18.84 -6.38 -8.72
CA VAL A 16 -20.09 -6.29 -9.50
C VAL A 16 -19.76 -6.54 -10.96
N GLU A 17 -19.91 -7.79 -11.36
CA GLU A 17 -19.49 -8.30 -12.66
C GLU A 17 -20.55 -9.23 -13.26
N HIS A 18 -20.73 -9.17 -14.58
CA HIS A 18 -21.60 -10.09 -15.29
C HIS A 18 -21.20 -10.24 -16.75
N PHE A 19 -21.66 -11.34 -17.37
CA PHE A 19 -21.56 -11.54 -18.80
C PHE A 19 -22.87 -11.13 -19.50
N VAL A 20 -22.75 -10.57 -20.69
CA VAL A 20 -23.87 -10.30 -21.59
C VAL A 20 -23.73 -11.20 -22.82
N GLN A 21 -24.76 -12.00 -23.07
CA GLN A 21 -24.84 -12.89 -24.23
C GLN A 21 -25.12 -12.09 -25.50
N ILE A 22 -24.41 -12.42 -26.58
CA ILE A 22 -24.71 -11.91 -27.94
C ILE A 22 -24.78 -13.11 -28.89
N GLY A 23 -25.94 -13.29 -29.53
CA GLY A 23 -26.21 -14.48 -30.34
C GLY A 23 -26.13 -15.75 -29.49
N ASP A 24 -25.33 -16.71 -29.94
CA ASP A 24 -25.15 -18.02 -29.29
C ASP A 24 -23.96 -18.06 -28.31
N ASP A 25 -23.22 -16.95 -28.13
CA ASP A 25 -22.10 -16.87 -27.18
C ASP A 25 -22.58 -16.27 -25.84
N PRO A 26 -22.74 -17.09 -24.77
CA PRO A 26 -23.19 -16.62 -23.46
C PRO A 26 -22.17 -15.74 -22.72
N ARG A 27 -20.94 -15.61 -23.23
CA ARG A 27 -19.86 -14.79 -22.66
C ARG A 27 -19.29 -13.78 -23.65
N ALA A 28 -20.09 -13.38 -24.63
CA ALA A 28 -19.66 -12.46 -25.69
C ALA A 28 -19.14 -11.12 -25.16
N VAL A 29 -19.72 -10.61 -24.07
CA VAL A 29 -19.30 -9.36 -23.42
C VAL A 29 -19.18 -9.59 -21.92
N ALA A 30 -18.13 -9.04 -21.31
CA ALA A 30 -17.94 -8.99 -19.87
C ALA A 30 -18.00 -7.53 -19.40
N GLU A 31 -18.76 -7.28 -18.34
CA GLU A 31 -18.86 -5.96 -17.73
C GLU A 31 -18.45 -6.03 -16.26
N SER A 32 -17.62 -5.07 -15.83
CA SER A 32 -17.25 -4.88 -14.43
C SER A 32 -17.52 -3.42 -14.05
N MET A 33 -18.18 -3.20 -12.91
CA MET A 33 -18.56 -1.85 -12.46
C MET A 33 -17.64 -1.35 -11.35
N ALA A 34 -17.06 -0.16 -11.57
CA ALA A 34 -16.40 0.59 -10.51
C ALA A 34 -17.44 1.43 -9.76
N ILE A 35 -17.61 1.16 -8.46
CA ILE A 35 -18.54 1.91 -7.61
C ILE A 35 -17.74 2.71 -6.60
N VAL A 36 -17.93 4.03 -6.57
CA VAL A 36 -17.30 4.91 -5.58
C VAL A 36 -18.34 5.83 -4.98
N THR A 37 -18.25 6.07 -3.69
CA THR A 37 -19.13 6.98 -2.96
C THR A 37 -18.37 8.20 -2.47
N ARG A 38 -19.03 9.36 -2.43
CA ARG A 38 -18.42 10.59 -1.89
C ARG A 38 -17.90 10.39 -0.47
N ARG A 39 -18.69 9.71 0.38
CA ARG A 39 -18.31 9.39 1.76
C ARG A 39 -17.05 8.53 1.83
N GLY A 40 -16.90 7.53 0.94
CA GLY A 40 -15.70 6.70 0.84
C GLY A 40 -14.47 7.53 0.46
N CYS A 41 -14.61 8.38 -0.56
CA CYS A 41 -13.57 9.29 -1.02
C CYS A 41 -13.13 10.27 0.09
N GLU A 42 -14.06 10.97 0.72
CA GLU A 42 -13.77 11.92 1.81
C GLU A 42 -13.06 11.23 2.98
N ARG A 43 -13.54 10.03 3.38
CA ARG A 43 -12.94 9.25 4.47
C ARG A 43 -11.47 8.95 4.21
N ILE A 44 -11.15 8.40 3.03
CA ILE A 44 -9.79 7.94 2.75
C ILE A 44 -8.83 9.11 2.52
N VAL A 45 -9.28 10.17 1.84
CA VAL A 45 -8.45 11.36 1.64
C VAL A 45 -8.20 12.05 2.97
N ARG A 46 -9.22 12.21 3.81
CA ARG A 46 -9.06 12.76 5.17
C ARG A 46 -8.08 11.93 6.00
N TYR A 47 -8.18 10.60 5.93
CA TYR A 47 -7.23 9.72 6.60
C TYR A 47 -5.78 9.98 6.13
N ALA A 48 -5.55 10.17 4.83
CA ALA A 48 -4.22 10.48 4.30
C ALA A 48 -3.64 11.80 4.83
N PHE A 49 -4.45 12.86 4.90
CA PHE A 49 -4.02 14.15 5.46
C PHE A 49 -3.77 14.09 6.97
N GLU A 50 -4.65 13.42 7.73
CA GLU A 50 -4.44 13.21 9.17
C GLU A 50 -3.20 12.34 9.43
N TYR A 51 -2.99 11.31 8.62
CA TYR A 51 -1.77 10.50 8.67
C TYR A 51 -0.54 11.37 8.43
N ALA A 52 -0.58 12.23 7.40
CA ALA A 52 0.53 13.12 7.06
C ALA A 52 0.90 14.02 8.25
N LEU A 53 -0.10 14.67 8.86
CA LEU A 53 0.12 15.51 10.04
C LEU A 53 0.69 14.73 11.24
N LYS A 54 0.07 13.58 11.57
CA LYS A 54 0.48 12.75 12.70
C LYS A 54 1.93 12.29 12.57
N HIS A 55 2.39 12.00 11.36
CA HIS A 55 3.73 11.49 11.09
C HIS A 55 4.67 12.56 10.53
N SER A 56 4.33 13.85 10.68
CA SER A 56 5.16 14.98 10.23
C SER A 56 5.58 14.91 8.75
N ARG A 57 4.73 14.31 7.91
CA ARG A 57 4.85 14.33 6.45
C ARG A 57 4.39 15.69 5.93
N ARG A 58 4.93 16.08 4.78
CA ARG A 58 4.80 17.44 4.24
C ARG A 58 3.86 17.54 3.07
N LYS A 59 3.68 16.46 2.30
CA LYS A 59 2.90 16.50 1.06
C LYS A 59 1.99 15.29 0.89
N VAL A 60 0.77 15.54 0.39
CA VAL A 60 -0.19 14.51 -0.05
C VAL A 60 -0.46 14.68 -1.54
N THR A 61 -0.20 13.63 -2.33
CA THR A 61 -0.54 13.56 -3.76
C THR A 61 -1.80 12.73 -3.98
N ILE A 62 -2.85 13.33 -4.55
CA ILE A 62 -4.10 12.67 -4.89
C ILE A 62 -3.98 12.07 -6.29
N VAL A 63 -3.97 10.74 -6.39
CA VAL A 63 -3.76 10.04 -7.66
C VAL A 63 -5.10 9.62 -8.27
N HIS A 64 -5.29 9.86 -9.57
CA HIS A 64 -6.58 9.68 -10.23
C HIS A 64 -6.44 9.38 -11.75
N LYS A 65 -7.57 9.12 -12.43
CA LYS A 65 -7.67 9.02 -13.90
C LYS A 65 -8.90 9.79 -14.42
N ALA A 66 -9.16 10.96 -13.83
CA ALA A 66 -10.38 11.75 -14.08
C ALA A 66 -10.49 12.29 -15.51
N ASN A 67 -9.40 12.29 -16.29
CA ASN A 67 -9.42 12.62 -17.72
C ASN A 67 -10.19 11.58 -18.55
N ILE A 68 -10.21 10.31 -18.12
CA ILE A 68 -10.94 9.21 -18.78
C ILE A 68 -12.16 8.81 -17.95
N LEU A 69 -11.98 8.50 -16.67
CA LEU A 69 -13.03 8.10 -15.74
C LEU A 69 -13.67 9.35 -15.10
N LYS A 70 -14.34 10.15 -15.93
CA LYS A 70 -14.87 11.47 -15.56
C LYS A 70 -15.80 11.45 -14.35
N MET A 71 -16.62 10.41 -14.20
CA MET A 71 -17.56 10.31 -13.08
C MET A 71 -16.91 9.69 -11.84
N VAL A 72 -16.42 8.45 -11.97
CA VAL A 72 -15.84 7.68 -10.85
C VAL A 72 -14.59 8.37 -10.29
N SER A 73 -13.60 8.62 -11.15
CA SER A 73 -12.36 9.22 -10.70
C SER A 73 -12.46 10.74 -10.54
N GLY A 74 -13.39 11.38 -11.25
CA GLY A 74 -13.73 12.78 -11.02
C GLY A 74 -14.34 13.03 -9.65
N LEU A 75 -15.27 12.19 -9.18
CA LEU A 75 -15.84 12.28 -7.83
C LEU A 75 -14.75 12.14 -6.75
N PHE A 76 -13.81 11.22 -6.94
CA PHE A 76 -12.68 11.05 -6.03
C PHE A 76 -11.78 12.29 -6.00
N LEU A 77 -11.43 12.85 -7.17
CA LEU A 77 -10.63 14.06 -7.26
C LEU A 77 -11.32 15.28 -6.65
N GLU A 78 -12.61 15.45 -6.92
CA GLU A 78 -13.42 16.54 -6.37
C GLU A 78 -13.42 16.51 -4.84
N ALA A 79 -13.85 15.37 -4.26
CA ALA A 79 -13.81 15.17 -2.81
C ALA A 79 -12.39 15.34 -2.25
N GLY A 80 -11.37 14.89 -2.97
CA GLY A 80 -9.98 15.04 -2.55
C GLY A 80 -9.53 16.50 -2.47
N ARG A 81 -9.92 17.33 -3.44
CA ARG A 81 -9.63 18.77 -3.45
C ARG A 81 -10.38 19.52 -2.36
N ASP A 82 -11.64 19.16 -2.11
CA ASP A 82 -12.44 19.73 -1.02
C ASP A 82 -11.75 19.47 0.33
N ILE A 83 -11.36 18.22 0.60
CA ILE A 83 -10.63 17.85 1.81
C ILE A 83 -9.27 18.56 1.87
N ALA A 84 -8.50 18.60 0.78
CA ALA A 84 -7.21 19.27 0.75
C ALA A 84 -7.31 20.76 1.13
N GLY A 85 -8.40 21.43 0.74
CA GLY A 85 -8.70 22.81 1.15
C GLY A 85 -8.79 23.00 2.67
N GLU A 86 -9.29 22.00 3.41
CA GLU A 86 -9.35 22.03 4.88
C GLU A 86 -7.97 21.95 5.56
N TYR A 87 -6.96 21.45 4.86
CA TYR A 87 -5.58 21.29 5.36
C TYR A 87 -4.59 22.30 4.77
N ALA A 88 -5.07 23.26 3.98
CA ALA A 88 -4.25 24.26 3.32
C ALA A 88 -3.36 25.01 4.33
N GLY A 89 -2.07 25.14 4.00
CA GLY A 89 -1.05 25.75 4.85
C GLY A 89 -0.47 24.84 5.94
N ARG A 90 -1.04 23.65 6.16
CA ARG A 90 -0.53 22.63 7.10
C ARG A 90 0.14 21.46 6.39
N VAL A 91 -0.39 21.06 5.24
CA VAL A 91 0.13 20.00 4.38
C VAL A 91 0.06 20.48 2.92
N GLU A 92 1.15 20.34 2.17
CA GLU A 92 1.15 20.60 0.73
C GLU A 92 0.31 19.54 0.01
N SER A 93 -0.41 19.93 -1.04
CA SER A 93 -1.19 18.98 -1.82
C SER A 93 -1.11 19.24 -3.32
N ASN A 94 -1.07 18.16 -4.09
CA ASN A 94 -1.23 18.19 -5.54
C ASN A 94 -2.08 16.98 -5.99
N ASP A 95 -2.47 16.98 -7.26
CA ASP A 95 -3.07 15.82 -7.91
C ASP A 95 -2.23 15.38 -9.11
N MET A 96 -2.30 14.08 -9.43
CA MET A 96 -1.56 13.50 -10.55
C MET A 96 -2.34 12.36 -11.20
N ILE A 97 -2.26 12.27 -12.52
CA ILE A 97 -2.87 11.17 -13.25
C ILE A 97 -2.05 9.88 -13.01
N VAL A 98 -2.71 8.73 -12.82
CA VAL A 98 -2.08 7.46 -12.40
C VAL A 98 -1.00 6.95 -13.35
N ASP A 99 -1.13 7.13 -14.67
CA ASP A 99 -0.08 6.74 -15.63
C ASP A 99 1.17 7.61 -15.50
N ASN A 100 1.00 8.92 -15.34
CA ASN A 100 2.12 9.80 -15.05
C ASN A 100 2.71 9.48 -13.65
N THR A 101 1.87 9.12 -12.68
CA THR A 101 2.33 8.74 -11.34
C THR A 101 3.22 7.51 -11.39
N ALA A 102 2.79 6.44 -12.07
CA ALA A 102 3.58 5.22 -12.28
C ALA A 102 4.92 5.52 -12.96
N MET A 103 4.89 6.32 -14.04
CA MET A 103 6.13 6.77 -14.71
C MET A 103 7.05 7.53 -13.75
N GLN A 104 6.51 8.47 -12.97
CA GLN A 104 7.27 9.28 -12.03
C GLN A 104 7.81 8.47 -10.84
N LEU A 105 7.13 7.40 -10.41
CA LEU A 105 7.65 6.47 -9.40
C LEU A 105 8.92 5.78 -9.89
N VAL A 106 8.98 5.41 -11.16
CA VAL A 106 10.19 4.80 -11.75
C VAL A 106 11.30 5.83 -11.96
N LEU A 107 10.96 7.02 -12.46
CA LEU A 107 11.95 8.02 -12.85
C LEU A 107 12.50 8.85 -11.68
N ARG A 108 11.63 9.23 -10.75
CA ARG A 108 11.97 10.17 -9.66
C ARG A 108 11.05 9.96 -8.44
N PRO A 109 11.11 8.80 -7.76
CA PRO A 109 10.22 8.46 -6.66
C PRO A 109 10.34 9.40 -5.44
N GLU A 110 11.50 10.02 -5.23
CA GLU A 110 11.78 10.92 -4.11
C GLU A 110 10.92 12.20 -4.11
N GLN A 111 10.20 12.46 -5.19
CA GLN A 111 9.23 13.57 -5.23
C GLN A 111 7.95 13.24 -4.47
N PHE A 112 7.65 11.98 -4.17
CA PHE A 112 6.44 11.57 -3.44
C PHE A 112 6.71 11.46 -1.94
N ASP A 113 5.67 11.75 -1.16
CA ASP A 113 5.69 11.63 0.30
C ASP A 113 4.50 10.77 0.74
N VAL A 114 3.32 11.35 0.95
CA VAL A 114 2.06 10.60 1.07
C VAL A 114 1.33 10.61 -0.27
N MET A 115 0.86 9.46 -0.71
CA MET A 115 0.01 9.31 -1.88
C MET A 115 -1.34 8.74 -1.45
N VAL A 116 -2.44 9.24 -2.02
CA VAL A 116 -3.78 8.72 -1.75
C VAL A 116 -4.52 8.44 -3.05
N THR A 117 -5.17 7.28 -3.14
CA THR A 117 -5.79 6.82 -4.38
C THR A 117 -6.91 5.81 -4.16
N THR A 118 -7.65 5.50 -5.23
CA THR A 118 -8.71 4.49 -5.24
C THR A 118 -8.14 3.07 -5.24
N ASN A 119 -8.99 2.09 -4.91
CA ASN A 119 -8.60 0.71 -4.65
C ASN A 119 -7.65 0.08 -5.68
N MET A 120 -8.08 -0.07 -6.94
CA MET A 120 -7.26 -0.71 -7.98
C MET A 120 -5.98 0.06 -8.33
N PHE A 121 -6.01 1.40 -8.28
CA PHE A 121 -4.79 2.19 -8.51
C PHE A 121 -3.83 2.04 -7.34
N GLY A 122 -4.34 1.95 -6.11
CA GLY A 122 -3.52 1.73 -4.93
C GLY A 122 -2.82 0.39 -4.98
N ASP A 123 -3.53 -0.66 -5.42
CA ASP A 123 -2.98 -2.00 -5.63
C ASP A 123 -1.74 -2.00 -6.54
N ILE A 124 -1.88 -1.43 -7.72
CA ILE A 124 -0.81 -1.37 -8.72
C ILE A 124 0.36 -0.53 -8.20
N LEU A 125 0.07 0.66 -7.65
CA LEU A 125 1.11 1.57 -7.20
C LEU A 125 1.83 1.06 -5.94
N SER A 126 1.19 0.31 -5.04
CA SER A 126 1.88 -0.28 -3.89
C SER A 126 2.91 -1.31 -4.34
N ASP A 127 2.58 -2.11 -5.35
CA ASP A 127 3.48 -3.11 -5.90
C ASP A 127 4.66 -2.46 -6.60
N GLU A 128 4.42 -1.40 -7.40
CA GLU A 128 5.47 -0.58 -7.99
C GLU A 128 6.41 0.02 -6.92
N VAL A 129 5.85 0.62 -5.87
CA VAL A 129 6.64 1.17 -4.76
C VAL A 129 7.45 0.07 -4.05
N SER A 130 6.87 -1.13 -3.86
CA SER A 130 7.59 -2.26 -3.27
C SER A 130 8.79 -2.69 -4.14
N GLY A 131 8.62 -2.72 -5.46
CA GLY A 131 9.67 -3.04 -6.41
C GLY A 131 10.87 -2.10 -6.32
N LEU A 132 10.65 -0.82 -6.03
CA LEU A 132 11.71 0.18 -5.87
C LEU A 132 12.58 -0.04 -4.62
N VAL A 133 12.08 -0.75 -3.60
CA VAL A 133 12.74 -0.90 -2.29
C VAL A 133 13.23 -2.33 -2.00
N GLY A 134 13.27 -3.19 -3.01
CA GLY A 134 13.76 -4.57 -2.89
C GLY A 134 12.67 -5.65 -3.01
N GLY A 135 11.45 -5.25 -3.34
CA GLY A 135 10.37 -6.15 -3.69
C GLY A 135 9.36 -6.41 -2.57
N LEU A 136 8.37 -7.24 -2.92
CA LEU A 136 7.21 -7.58 -2.11
C LEU A 136 7.55 -8.20 -0.74
N GLY A 137 8.70 -8.86 -0.61
CA GLY A 137 9.18 -9.46 0.65
C GLY A 137 9.49 -8.45 1.76
N LEU A 138 9.54 -7.15 1.44
CA LEU A 138 9.85 -6.07 2.39
C LEU A 138 8.70 -5.07 2.63
N ALA A 139 7.55 -5.25 1.98
CA ALA A 139 6.43 -4.30 2.05
C ALA A 139 5.35 -4.76 3.06
N PRO A 140 5.27 -4.14 4.25
CA PRO A 140 4.17 -4.36 5.18
C PRO A 140 2.94 -3.50 4.82
N GLY A 141 1.77 -3.96 5.24
CA GLY A 141 0.48 -3.28 5.05
C GLY A 141 -0.34 -3.22 6.34
N ALA A 142 -1.25 -2.24 6.40
CA ALA A 142 -2.19 -2.08 7.49
C ALA A 142 -3.55 -1.62 6.98
N ASN A 143 -4.58 -2.40 7.28
CA ASN A 143 -5.98 -2.09 7.00
C ASN A 143 -6.60 -1.50 8.26
N ILE A 144 -6.85 -0.19 8.25
CA ILE A 144 -7.31 0.53 9.43
C ILE A 144 -8.77 0.93 9.27
N GLY A 145 -9.62 0.41 10.17
CA GLY A 145 -11.01 0.82 10.33
C GLY A 145 -11.24 1.57 11.64
N THR A 146 -12.44 2.10 11.84
CA THR A 146 -12.80 2.82 13.08
C THR A 146 -12.99 1.91 14.29
N LYS A 147 -13.20 0.60 14.07
CA LYS A 147 -13.49 -0.39 15.13
C LYS A 147 -12.53 -1.57 15.15
N ALA A 148 -11.68 -1.71 14.13
CA ALA A 148 -10.78 -2.83 13.97
C ALA A 148 -9.59 -2.42 13.09
N ALA A 149 -8.47 -3.12 13.26
CA ALA A 149 -7.29 -2.99 12.42
C ALA A 149 -6.74 -4.38 12.09
N ILE A 150 -6.26 -4.56 10.85
CA ILE A 150 -5.64 -5.81 10.37
C ILE A 150 -4.27 -5.43 9.81
N PHE A 151 -3.23 -6.20 10.18
CA PHE A 151 -1.87 -5.98 9.74
C PHE A 151 -1.37 -7.22 9.01
N GLU A 152 -0.86 -7.04 7.81
CA GLU A 152 -0.47 -8.13 6.91
C GLU A 152 0.68 -7.70 6.00
N ALA A 153 1.38 -8.65 5.41
CA ALA A 153 2.26 -8.35 4.27
C ALA A 153 1.44 -7.93 3.05
N VAL A 154 2.01 -7.07 2.19
CA VAL A 154 1.36 -6.68 0.92
C VAL A 154 1.31 -7.86 -0.06
N HIS A 155 2.28 -8.77 0.02
CA HIS A 155 2.40 -9.88 -0.91
C HIS A 155 1.31 -10.95 -0.74
N GLY A 156 1.03 -11.70 -1.81
CA GLY A 156 0.10 -12.82 -1.80
C GLY A 156 0.69 -14.11 -1.21
N SER A 157 0.06 -15.24 -1.56
CA SER A 157 0.37 -16.57 -1.01
C SER A 157 1.65 -17.23 -1.53
N ALA A 158 2.24 -16.71 -2.63
CA ALA A 158 3.46 -17.23 -3.26
C ALA A 158 3.48 -18.77 -3.43
N PRO A 159 2.52 -19.34 -4.19
CA PRO A 159 2.31 -20.80 -4.26
C PRO A 159 3.49 -21.57 -4.86
N ASP A 160 4.30 -20.91 -5.69
CA ASP A 160 5.50 -21.42 -6.33
C ASP A 160 6.63 -21.75 -5.34
N ILE A 161 6.66 -21.11 -4.17
CA ILE A 161 7.67 -21.34 -3.11
C ILE A 161 7.07 -21.88 -1.79
N ALA A 162 5.77 -22.13 -1.76
CA ALA A 162 5.07 -22.62 -0.58
C ALA A 162 5.67 -23.95 -0.09
N GLY A 163 5.95 -24.04 1.21
CA GLY A 163 6.54 -25.22 1.85
C GLY A 163 8.03 -25.45 1.58
N GLN A 164 8.70 -24.58 0.81
CA GLN A 164 10.13 -24.73 0.49
C GLN A 164 11.05 -24.05 1.52
N GLY A 165 10.51 -23.25 2.44
CA GLY A 165 11.30 -22.57 3.48
C GLY A 165 12.23 -21.46 2.96
N VAL A 166 11.94 -20.91 1.78
CA VAL A 166 12.75 -19.86 1.13
C VAL A 166 12.08 -18.48 1.11
N ALA A 167 10.85 -18.37 1.62
CA ALA A 167 10.11 -17.12 1.67
C ALA A 167 10.78 -16.10 2.61
N ASN A 168 10.78 -14.83 2.22
CA ASN A 168 11.24 -13.74 3.07
C ASN A 168 10.17 -13.36 4.11
N PRO A 169 10.41 -13.54 5.43
CA PRO A 169 9.41 -13.22 6.43
C PRO A 169 9.38 -11.73 6.81
N SER A 170 10.23 -10.89 6.22
CA SER A 170 10.42 -9.50 6.63
C SER A 170 9.13 -8.67 6.55
N ALA A 171 8.38 -8.73 5.46
CA ALA A 171 7.12 -8.01 5.31
C ALA A 171 6.13 -8.32 6.43
N GLN A 172 5.98 -9.61 6.79
CA GLN A 172 5.08 -10.03 7.85
C GLN A 172 5.57 -9.59 9.24
N ILE A 173 6.88 -9.64 9.49
CA ILE A 173 7.49 -9.16 10.74
C ILE A 173 7.31 -7.64 10.87
N LEU A 174 7.49 -6.89 9.77
CA LEU A 174 7.29 -5.45 9.74
C LEU A 174 5.81 -5.08 9.91
N ALA A 175 4.87 -5.88 9.39
CA ALA A 175 3.44 -5.72 9.66
C ALA A 175 3.13 -5.91 11.15
N ALA A 176 3.77 -6.87 11.82
CA ALA A 176 3.67 -7.01 13.27
C ALA A 176 4.25 -5.79 14.02
N ALA A 177 5.31 -5.15 13.51
CA ALA A 177 5.79 -3.89 14.06
C ALA A 177 4.77 -2.74 13.87
N MET A 178 4.06 -2.66 12.75
CA MET A 178 2.95 -1.71 12.55
C MET A 178 1.80 -1.98 13.53
N MET A 179 1.51 -3.24 13.83
CA MET A 179 0.53 -3.62 14.85
C MET A 179 0.96 -3.12 16.23
N LEU A 180 2.24 -3.26 16.59
CA LEU A 180 2.77 -2.74 17.86
C LEU A 180 2.66 -1.22 17.95
N ASP A 181 2.92 -0.47 16.85
CA ASP A 181 2.67 0.97 16.81
C ASP A 181 1.20 1.29 17.12
N HIS A 182 0.27 0.54 16.52
CA HIS A 182 -1.16 0.72 16.71
C HIS A 182 -1.61 0.46 18.16
N LEU A 183 -0.95 -0.46 18.85
CA LEU A 183 -1.18 -0.77 20.26
C LEU A 183 -0.50 0.23 21.22
N GLY A 184 0.30 1.17 20.72
CA GLY A 184 1.07 2.12 21.53
C GLY A 184 2.39 1.58 22.06
N GLU A 185 2.80 0.39 21.62
CA GLU A 185 4.04 -0.30 22.04
C GLU A 185 5.24 0.17 21.19
N LEU A 186 5.46 1.48 21.11
CA LEU A 186 6.39 2.13 20.17
C LEU A 186 7.83 1.62 20.29
N ASP A 187 8.34 1.48 21.52
CA ASP A 187 9.71 0.99 21.75
C ASP A 187 9.89 -0.45 21.25
N ARG A 188 8.86 -1.30 21.39
CA ARG A 188 8.88 -2.68 20.91
C ARG A 188 8.83 -2.72 19.39
N ALA A 189 7.97 -1.89 18.79
CA ALA A 189 7.89 -1.77 17.34
C ALA A 189 9.23 -1.33 16.73
N ASP A 190 9.88 -0.32 17.31
CA ASP A 190 11.18 0.17 16.85
C ASP A 190 12.32 -0.82 17.08
N ARG A 191 12.25 -1.65 18.12
CA ARG A 191 13.18 -2.78 18.29
C ARG A 191 13.03 -3.79 17.17
N VAL A 192 11.80 -4.19 16.81
CA VAL A 192 11.55 -5.14 15.73
C VAL A 192 12.03 -4.59 14.39
N ARG A 193 11.70 -3.33 14.05
CA ARG A 193 12.18 -2.69 12.81
C ARG A 193 13.70 -2.65 12.73
N ARG A 194 14.36 -2.23 13.80
CA ARG A 194 15.84 -2.18 13.86
C ARG A 194 16.45 -3.58 13.75
N ALA A 195 15.84 -4.59 14.36
CA ALA A 195 16.30 -5.97 14.25
C ALA A 195 16.28 -6.45 12.80
N VAL A 196 15.19 -6.23 12.07
CA VAL A 196 15.09 -6.58 10.63
C VAL A 196 16.16 -5.87 9.81
N VAL A 197 16.29 -4.54 9.97
CA VAL A 197 17.29 -3.74 9.24
C VAL A 197 18.70 -4.22 9.53
N ASP A 198 19.04 -4.41 10.80
CA ASP A 198 20.38 -4.82 11.19
C ASP A 198 20.70 -6.25 10.73
N THR A 199 19.75 -7.19 10.74
CA THR A 199 19.94 -8.55 10.21
C THR A 199 20.28 -8.51 8.71
N ILE A 200 19.59 -7.67 7.93
CA ILE A 200 19.81 -7.55 6.48
C ILE A 200 21.12 -6.80 6.16
N VAL A 201 21.36 -5.67 6.85
CA VAL A 201 22.40 -4.70 6.50
C VAL A 201 23.71 -4.94 7.25
N ARG A 202 23.66 -5.23 8.55
CA ARG A 202 24.86 -5.40 9.38
C ARG A 202 25.36 -6.84 9.38
N ASP A 203 24.46 -7.81 9.50
CA ASP A 203 24.85 -9.23 9.53
C ASP A 203 24.95 -9.84 8.13
N GLY A 204 24.35 -9.21 7.12
CA GLY A 204 24.32 -9.73 5.76
C GLY A 204 23.48 -11.01 5.61
N ILE A 205 22.63 -11.32 6.58
CA ILE A 205 21.74 -12.49 6.55
C ILE A 205 20.53 -12.10 5.69
N ARG A 206 20.48 -12.64 4.47
CA ARG A 206 19.51 -12.29 3.44
C ARG A 206 18.88 -13.56 2.87
N THR A 207 17.57 -13.51 2.64
CA THR A 207 16.83 -14.51 1.88
C THR A 207 17.09 -14.37 0.38
N HIS A 208 16.64 -15.34 -0.42
CA HIS A 208 16.94 -15.44 -1.85
C HIS A 208 16.47 -14.23 -2.67
N ASP A 209 15.30 -13.67 -2.37
CA ASP A 209 14.76 -12.46 -2.99
C ASP A 209 15.65 -11.22 -2.79
N LEU A 210 16.43 -11.20 -1.71
CA LEU A 210 17.41 -10.16 -1.41
C LEU A 210 18.84 -10.54 -1.86
N GLY A 211 18.98 -11.56 -2.71
CA GLY A 211 20.26 -12.04 -3.24
C GLY A 211 21.11 -12.83 -2.24
N GLY A 212 20.52 -13.30 -1.15
CA GLY A 212 21.19 -14.17 -0.18
C GLY A 212 20.84 -15.65 -0.33
N VAL A 213 21.13 -16.41 0.73
CA VAL A 213 20.95 -17.87 0.78
C VAL A 213 20.27 -18.34 2.07
N ALA A 214 19.87 -17.41 2.95
CA ALA A 214 19.22 -17.76 4.20
C ALA A 214 17.81 -18.30 3.93
N SER A 215 17.44 -19.35 4.66
CA SER A 215 16.06 -19.83 4.75
C SER A 215 15.17 -18.88 5.56
N THR A 216 13.85 -19.05 5.43
CA THR A 216 12.85 -18.34 6.24
C THR A 216 13.12 -18.48 7.74
N GLU A 217 13.48 -19.69 8.18
CA GLU A 217 13.73 -19.99 9.58
C GLU A 217 15.03 -19.35 10.10
N GLU A 218 16.13 -19.48 9.34
CA GLU A 218 17.41 -18.86 9.71
C GLU A 218 17.29 -17.34 9.84
N PHE A 219 16.60 -16.70 8.88
CA PHE A 219 16.34 -15.27 8.92
C PHE A 219 15.47 -14.90 10.13
N GLY A 220 14.37 -15.62 10.37
CA GLY A 220 13.48 -15.40 11.51
C GLY A 220 14.20 -15.49 12.85
N HIS A 221 15.04 -16.52 13.04
CA HIS A 221 15.85 -16.66 14.26
C HIS A 221 16.89 -15.55 14.40
N ALA A 222 17.49 -15.09 13.30
CA ALA A 222 18.44 -13.98 13.34
C ALA A 222 17.77 -12.68 13.79
N VAL A 223 16.58 -12.37 13.26
CA VAL A 223 15.79 -11.21 13.69
C VAL A 223 15.38 -11.36 15.17
N ALA A 224 14.91 -12.53 15.59
CA ALA A 224 14.51 -12.77 16.97
C ALA A 224 15.67 -12.55 17.96
N ARG A 225 16.89 -13.00 17.64
CA ARG A 225 18.09 -12.76 18.46
C ARG A 225 18.43 -11.27 18.59
N ARG A 226 18.22 -10.47 17.54
CA ARG A 226 18.42 -9.01 17.59
C ARG A 226 17.31 -8.28 18.33
N ALA A 227 16.10 -8.81 18.27
CA ALA A 227 14.93 -8.22 18.91
C ALA A 227 14.83 -8.52 20.41
N ALA A 228 15.48 -9.59 20.90
CA ALA A 228 15.57 -9.99 22.32
C ALA A 228 16.20 -8.90 23.20
#